data_AF-A0A2X2UB36-F1
#
_entry.id   AF-A0A2X2UB36-F1
#
_cell.length_a   1.000
_cell.length_b   1.000
_cell.length_c   1.000
_cell.angle_alpha   90.00
_cell.angle_beta   90.00
_cell.angle_gamma   90.00
#
_symmetry.space_group_name_H-M   'P 1'
#
loop_
_entity.id
_entity.type
_entity.pdbx_description
1 polymer ?
#
loop_
_entity_poly.entity_id
_entity_poly.type
_entity_poly.pdbx_seq_one_letter_code
_entity_poly.pdbx_strand_id
1 'polypeptide(L)'
;MTGVQALEHKYPDKLIGFFDVATGRMEMPYLNSTRTEADFVEAVKALAGTDPQAPWTFICDGLNTHKSEALVRFVAEACALGVELGKKGKTGILKSMESRADFLHDPSHRIRFVYTPKHSSWMHQIFR
;
A
#
# COMPACT_ATOMS: atom_id res chain seq x y z
N MET A 1 0.09 -8.52 -15.37
CA MET A 1 -0.47 -7.64 -14.32
C MET A 1 -0.40 -8.40 -13.01
N THR A 2 0.58 -8.09 -12.17
CA THR A 2 0.63 -8.53 -10.78
C THR A 2 -0.24 -7.58 -9.97
N GLY A 3 -1.54 -7.88 -9.93
CA GLY A 3 -2.46 -7.24 -9.02
C GLY A 3 -2.35 -7.95 -7.67
N VAL A 4 -1.86 -7.27 -6.66
CA VAL A 4 -1.86 -7.77 -5.29
C VAL A 4 -2.89 -6.99 -4.51
N GLN A 5 -3.83 -7.69 -3.88
CA GLN A 5 -4.71 -7.10 -2.90
C GLN A 5 -4.04 -7.19 -1.53
N ALA A 6 -3.80 -6.05 -0.89
CA ALA A 6 -3.34 -6.00 0.48
C ALA A 6 -4.55 -5.89 1.40
N LEU A 7 -4.57 -6.70 2.45
CA LEU A 7 -5.55 -6.57 3.52
C LEU A 7 -4.85 -6.48 4.88
N GLU A 8 -5.18 -5.42 5.60
CA GLU A 8 -4.90 -5.27 7.02
C GLU A 8 -6.15 -5.74 7.81
N HIS A 9 -6.16 -6.98 8.31
CA HIS A 9 -7.30 -7.43 9.12
C HIS A 9 -7.17 -6.98 10.58
N LYS A 10 -8.34 -6.78 11.20
CA LYS A 10 -8.55 -6.36 12.57
C LYS A 10 -9.23 -7.52 13.31
N TYR A 11 -8.56 -8.67 13.42
CA TYR A 11 -8.52 -9.52 14.61
C TYR A 11 -7.66 -10.80 14.39
N PRO A 12 -6.79 -11.18 15.35
CA PRO A 12 -6.31 -10.36 16.46
C PRO A 12 -5.26 -9.37 15.93
N ASP A 13 -5.61 -8.08 15.92
CA ASP A 13 -4.85 -6.79 15.84
C ASP A 13 -3.47 -6.66 15.18
N LYS A 14 -2.94 -7.66 14.46
CA LYS A 14 -1.49 -7.79 14.23
C LYS A 14 -1.12 -8.44 12.90
N LEU A 15 -2.12 -8.68 12.05
CA LEU A 15 -1.97 -9.41 10.81
C LEU A 15 -2.03 -8.46 9.61
N ILE A 16 -1.04 -8.56 8.72
CA ILE A 16 -1.05 -7.95 7.40
C ILE A 16 -0.90 -9.08 6.38
N GLY A 17 -1.91 -9.25 5.53
CA GLY A 17 -1.96 -10.29 4.52
C GLY A 17 -1.95 -9.69 3.11
N PHE A 18 -1.36 -10.41 2.17
CA PHE A 18 -1.45 -10.10 0.75
C PHE A 18 -2.02 -11.30 0.00
N PHE A 19 -2.89 -11.01 -0.96
CA PHE A 19 -3.51 -11.99 -1.83
C PHE A 19 -3.25 -11.56 -3.27
N ASP A 20 -2.58 -12.43 -4.02
CA ASP A 20 -2.44 -12.26 -5.46
C ASP A 20 -3.79 -12.55 -6.11
N VAL A 21 -4.47 -11.50 -6.57
CA VAL A 21 -5.81 -11.62 -7.15
C VAL A 21 -5.80 -12.32 -8.51
N ALA A 22 -4.64 -12.35 -9.19
CA ALA A 22 -4.51 -12.98 -10.50
C ALA A 22 -4.30 -14.49 -10.35
N THR A 23 -3.55 -14.95 -9.34
CA THR A 23 -3.25 -16.37 -9.16
C THR A 23 -4.08 -17.03 -8.06
N GLY A 24 -4.78 -16.26 -7.23
CA GLY A 24 -5.47 -16.76 -6.05
C GLY A 24 -4.53 -17.20 -4.92
N ARG A 25 -3.26 -16.77 -4.95
CA ARG A 25 -2.25 -17.18 -3.97
C ARG A 25 -2.29 -16.23 -2.77
N MET A 26 -2.30 -16.80 -1.57
CA MET A 26 -2.00 -16.05 -0.35
C MET A 26 -0.49 -15.96 -0.17
N GLU A 27 0.04 -14.75 -0.02
CA GLU A 27 1.42 -14.56 0.44
C GLU A 27 1.53 -14.86 1.92
N MET A 28 2.74 -15.18 2.38
CA MET A 28 2.99 -15.42 3.79
C MET A 28 2.62 -14.15 4.58
N PRO A 29 1.68 -14.24 5.54
CA PRO A 29 1.21 -13.06 6.23
C PRO A 29 2.25 -12.57 7.25
N TYR A 30 2.26 -11.27 7.47
CA TYR A 30 3.08 -10.63 8.48
C TYR A 30 2.30 -10.63 9.79
N LEU A 31 2.83 -11.34 10.79
CA LEU A 31 2.29 -11.38 12.14
C LEU A 31 3.23 -10.60 13.07
N ASN A 32 2.87 -9.36 13.36
CA ASN A 32 3.71 -8.46 14.14
C ASN A 32 3.20 -8.35 15.59
N SER A 33 3.96 -7.70 16.48
CA SER A 33 3.44 -7.38 17.82
C SER A 33 2.48 -6.18 17.81
N THR A 34 2.56 -5.36 16.75
CA THR A 34 1.80 -4.15 16.50
C THR A 34 1.21 -4.14 15.09
N ARG A 35 0.35 -3.15 14.82
CA ARG A 35 -0.22 -2.89 13.49
C ARG A 35 -0.27 -1.40 13.24
N THR A 36 0.89 -0.88 12.87
CA THR A 36 1.16 0.54 12.65
C THR A 36 1.32 0.86 11.16
N GLU A 37 1.36 2.16 10.85
CA GLU A 37 1.79 2.64 9.54
C GLU A 37 3.16 2.05 9.12
N ALA A 38 4.10 1.95 10.07
CA ALA A 38 5.43 1.39 9.81
C ALA A 38 5.36 -0.10 9.48
N ASP A 39 4.57 -0.87 10.23
CA ASP A 39 4.36 -2.31 9.97
C ASP A 39 3.84 -2.56 8.55
N PHE A 40 2.89 -1.74 8.10
CA PHE A 40 2.35 -1.84 6.74
C PHE A 40 3.40 -1.52 5.67
N VAL A 41 4.18 -0.47 5.87
CA VAL A 41 5.24 -0.09 4.93
C VAL A 41 6.31 -1.17 4.84
N GLU A 42 6.73 -1.77 5.95
CA GLU A 42 7.69 -2.88 5.95
C GLU A 42 7.14 -4.13 5.25
N ALA A 43 5.86 -4.45 5.45
CA ALA A 43 5.21 -5.54 4.75
C ALA A 43 5.17 -5.31 3.22
N VAL A 44 4.82 -4.09 2.78
CA VAL A 44 4.83 -3.71 1.36
C VAL A 44 6.24 -3.74 0.78
N LYS A 45 7.24 -3.20 1.50
CA LYS A 45 8.66 -3.22 1.10
C LYS A 45 9.14 -4.64 0.87
N ALA A 46 8.88 -5.53 1.82
CA ALA A 46 9.31 -6.91 1.75
C ALA A 46 8.67 -7.63 0.55
N LEU A 47 7.36 -7.44 0.32
CA LEU A 47 6.71 -8.02 -0.85
C LEU A 47 7.22 -7.45 -2.17
N ALA A 48 7.27 -6.12 -2.31
CA ALA A 48 7.76 -5.48 -3.53
C ALA A 48 9.25 -5.75 -3.78
N GLY A 49 10.01 -6.06 -2.73
CA GLY A 49 11.41 -6.47 -2.81
C GLY A 49 11.62 -7.88 -3.38
N THR A 50 10.58 -8.72 -3.43
CA THR A 50 10.67 -10.05 -4.07
C THR A 50 10.89 -9.96 -5.58
N ASP A 51 10.39 -8.90 -6.21
CA ASP A 51 10.71 -8.52 -7.58
C ASP A 51 10.84 -6.99 -7.68
N PRO A 52 12.06 -6.46 -7.52
CA PRO A 52 12.31 -5.01 -7.54
C PRO A 52 12.05 -4.34 -8.90
N GLN A 53 11.93 -5.10 -9.99
CA GLN A 53 11.69 -4.56 -11.33
C GLN A 53 10.24 -4.72 -11.78
N ALA A 54 9.48 -5.62 -11.15
CA ALA A 54 8.06 -5.79 -11.45
C ALA A 54 7.25 -4.52 -11.18
N PRO A 55 6.21 -4.28 -12.00
CA PRO A 55 5.15 -3.34 -11.67
C PRO A 55 4.24 -3.93 -10.60
N TRP A 56 4.10 -3.26 -9.46
CA TRP A 56 3.24 -3.67 -8.36
C TRP A 56 2.00 -2.77 -8.31
N THR A 57 0.82 -3.39 -8.38
CA THR A 57 -0.44 -2.70 -8.09
C THR A 57 -1.04 -3.27 -6.81
N PHE A 58 -1.04 -2.46 -5.76
CA PHE A 58 -1.66 -2.78 -4.48
C PHE A 58 -3.11 -2.32 -4.45
N ILE A 59 -4.05 -3.24 -4.20
CA ILE A 59 -5.46 -2.91 -4.00
C ILE A 59 -5.72 -2.86 -2.50
N CYS A 60 -6.10 -1.69 -1.97
CA CYS A 60 -6.29 -1.47 -0.55
C CYS A 60 -7.64 -0.78 -0.28
N ASP A 61 -8.11 -0.82 0.97
CA ASP A 61 -9.15 0.12 1.40
C ASP A 61 -8.59 1.54 1.57
N GLY A 62 -9.49 2.51 1.76
CA GLY A 62 -9.14 3.91 1.88
C GLY A 62 -8.58 4.38 3.23
N LEU A 63 -8.12 3.48 4.12
CA LEU A 63 -7.60 3.82 5.46
C LEU A 63 -6.39 4.77 5.41
N ASN A 64 -6.17 5.49 6.52
CA ASN A 64 -5.10 6.48 6.64
C ASN A 64 -3.69 5.83 6.53
N THR A 65 -3.53 4.61 7.02
CA THR A 65 -2.28 3.82 6.96
C THR A 65 -1.84 3.58 5.52
N HIS A 66 -2.79 3.29 4.62
CA HIS A 66 -2.57 3.09 3.18
C HIS A 66 -2.34 4.38 2.38
N LYS A 67 -2.41 5.55 3.04
CA LYS A 67 -2.19 6.89 2.47
C LYS A 67 -1.14 7.66 3.26
N SER A 68 -0.25 6.92 3.90
CA SER A 68 0.75 7.44 4.81
C SER A 68 1.87 8.22 4.12
N GLU A 69 2.54 9.07 4.89
CA GLU A 69 3.76 9.73 4.41
C GLU A 69 4.89 8.72 4.20
N ALA A 70 5.05 7.76 5.12
CA ALA A 70 6.11 6.76 5.01
C ALA A 70 5.97 5.92 3.73
N LEU A 71 4.74 5.58 3.34
CA LEU A 71 4.47 4.85 2.10
C LEU A 71 4.79 5.69 0.85
N VAL A 72 4.43 6.98 0.84
CA VAL A 72 4.79 7.90 -0.26
C VAL A 72 6.30 8.00 -0.43
N ARG A 73 7.04 8.14 0.68
CA ARG A 73 8.51 8.20 0.66
C ARG A 73 9.10 6.91 0.11
N PHE A 74 8.59 5.76 0.55
CA PHE A 74 9.01 4.46 0.04
C PHE A 74 8.77 4.32 -1.47
N VAL A 75 7.57 4.66 -1.97
CA VAL A 75 7.26 4.57 -3.41
C VAL A 75 8.17 5.49 -4.22
N ALA A 76 8.40 6.73 -3.75
CA ALA A 76 9.28 7.68 -4.42
C ALA A 76 10.73 7.17 -4.54
N GLU A 77 11.25 6.58 -3.47
CA GLU A 77 12.59 6.00 -3.41
C GLU A 77 12.68 4.73 -4.28
N ALA A 78 11.78 3.77 -4.08
CA ALA A 78 11.78 2.49 -4.81
C ALA A 78 11.57 2.68 -6.31
N CYS A 79 10.83 3.70 -6.74
CA CYS A 79 10.62 4.02 -8.14
C CYS A 79 11.66 5.03 -8.68
N ALA A 80 12.65 5.46 -7.88
CA ALA A 80 13.69 6.41 -8.26
C ALA A 80 13.18 7.70 -8.94
N LEU A 81 12.06 8.25 -8.44
CA LEU A 81 11.33 9.31 -9.15
C LEU A 81 12.00 10.69 -9.10
N GLY A 82 12.93 10.91 -8.16
CA GLY A 82 13.65 12.20 -8.04
C GLY A 82 12.75 13.41 -7.77
N VAL A 83 11.55 13.20 -7.23
CA VAL A 83 10.55 14.25 -7.00
C VAL A 83 10.66 14.88 -5.61
N GLU A 84 10.40 16.19 -5.54
CA GLU A 84 10.30 16.91 -4.27
C GLU A 84 8.96 16.63 -3.57
N LEU A 85 9.01 15.87 -2.47
CA LEU A 85 7.79 15.44 -1.76
C LEU A 85 7.15 16.55 -0.90
N GLY A 86 7.91 17.56 -0.51
CA GLY A 86 7.46 18.63 0.40
C GLY A 86 7.43 18.22 1.88
N LYS A 87 6.60 18.92 2.67
CA LYS A 87 6.53 18.74 4.13
C LYS A 87 5.12 18.35 4.56
N LYS A 88 5.02 17.28 5.38
CA LYS A 88 3.74 16.73 5.85
C LYS A 88 2.84 17.81 6.44
N GLY A 89 1.60 17.88 5.97
CA GLY A 89 0.61 18.82 6.47
C GLY A 89 0.82 20.27 6.02
N LYS A 90 1.83 20.56 5.20
CA LYS A 90 2.22 21.94 4.84
C LYS A 90 2.32 22.15 3.33
N THR A 91 3.18 21.40 2.65
CA THR A 91 3.55 21.67 1.24
C THR A 91 3.76 20.39 0.44
N GLY A 92 3.64 20.49 -0.89
CA GLY A 92 3.93 19.43 -1.84
C GLY A 92 2.97 18.23 -1.74
N ILE A 93 3.45 17.07 -2.20
CA ILE A 93 2.73 15.79 -2.18
C ILE A 93 2.33 15.39 -0.76
N LEU A 94 3.17 15.71 0.24
CA LEU A 94 2.91 15.37 1.63
C LEU A 94 1.90 16.31 2.33
N LYS A 95 1.40 17.34 1.64
CA LYS A 95 0.51 18.36 2.22
C LYS A 95 -0.78 17.78 2.80
N SER A 96 -1.53 16.99 2.04
CA SER A 96 -2.82 16.44 2.47
C SER A 96 -2.84 14.91 2.33
N MET A 97 -3.88 14.26 2.83
CA MET A 97 -4.09 12.84 2.54
C MET A 97 -4.49 12.61 1.08
N GLU A 98 -5.23 13.54 0.50
CA GLU A 98 -5.65 13.51 -0.91
C GLU A 98 -4.44 13.56 -1.83
N SER A 99 -3.54 14.54 -1.65
CA SER A 99 -2.32 14.64 -2.46
C SER A 99 -1.40 13.43 -2.33
N ARG A 100 -1.36 12.79 -1.15
CA ARG A 100 -0.63 11.53 -0.94
C ARG A 100 -1.31 10.36 -1.66
N ALA A 101 -2.63 10.28 -1.59
CA ALA A 101 -3.40 9.24 -2.29
C ALA A 101 -3.26 9.38 -3.80
N ASP A 102 -3.33 10.59 -4.35
CA ASP A 102 -3.16 10.87 -5.79
C ASP A 102 -1.78 10.43 -6.26
N PHE A 103 -0.72 10.79 -5.51
CA PHE A 103 0.63 10.33 -5.80
C PHE A 103 0.76 8.81 -5.76
N LEU A 104 0.20 8.15 -4.75
CA LEU A 104 0.24 6.69 -4.65
C LEU A 104 -0.58 6.01 -5.77
N HIS A 105 -1.60 6.69 -6.30
CA HIS A 105 -2.48 6.16 -7.35
C HIS A 105 -1.94 6.38 -8.78
N ASP A 106 -0.87 7.17 -8.94
CA ASP A 106 -0.34 7.52 -10.24
C ASP A 106 0.05 6.26 -11.06
N PRO A 107 -0.56 6.06 -12.24
CA PRO A 107 -0.30 4.87 -13.06
C PRO A 107 1.10 4.85 -13.69
N SER A 108 1.84 5.96 -13.66
CA SER A 108 3.23 6.01 -14.13
C SER A 108 4.23 5.40 -13.15
N HIS A 109 3.84 5.25 -11.87
CA HIS A 109 4.71 4.64 -10.86
C HIS A 109 4.77 3.12 -11.03
N ARG A 110 5.98 2.57 -10.88
CA ARG A 110 6.20 1.12 -10.87
C ARG A 110 5.46 0.47 -9.70
N ILE A 111 5.40 1.12 -8.54
CA ILE A 111 4.62 0.70 -7.38
C ILE A 111 3.48 1.69 -7.19
N ARG A 112 2.24 1.23 -7.28
CA ARG A 112 1.03 2.08 -7.13
C ARG A 112 -0.05 1.42 -6.27
N PHE A 113 -0.95 2.24 -5.77
CA PHE A 113 -2.06 1.87 -4.90
C PHE A 113 -3.39 2.26 -5.52
N VAL A 114 -4.31 1.30 -5.60
CA VAL A 114 -5.69 1.50 -6.04
C VAL A 114 -6.59 1.28 -4.84
N TYR A 115 -7.54 2.20 -4.64
CA TYR A 115 -8.40 2.19 -3.47
C TYR A 115 -9.80 1.67 -3.81
N THR A 116 -10.32 0.77 -2.97
CA THR A 116 -11.72 0.35 -3.08
C THR A 116 -12.66 1.51 -2.72
N PRO A 117 -13.88 1.58 -3.32
CA PRO A 117 -14.89 2.55 -2.93
C PRO A 117 -15.20 2.53 -1.43
N LYS A 118 -15.68 3.65 -0.90
CA LYS A 118 -16.12 3.70 0.51
C LYS A 118 -17.25 2.70 0.74
N HIS A 119 -17.27 2.11 1.94
CA HIS A 119 -18.28 1.13 2.37
C HIS A 119 -18.38 -0.12 1.49
N SER A 120 -17.30 -0.51 0.82
CA SER A 120 -17.25 -1.67 -0.07
C SER A 120 -16.41 -2.82 0.47
N SER A 121 -16.50 -3.10 1.77
CA SER A 121 -15.78 -4.22 2.41
C SER A 121 -16.05 -5.58 1.75
N TRP A 122 -17.19 -5.73 1.07
CA TRP A 122 -17.56 -6.92 0.30
C TRP A 122 -16.65 -7.19 -0.91
N MET A 123 -15.86 -6.22 -1.38
CA MET A 123 -14.85 -6.37 -2.43
C MET A 123 -13.48 -6.83 -1.91
N HIS A 124 -13.32 -6.99 -0.60
CA HIS A 124 -12.10 -7.57 -0.04
C HIS A 124 -12.09 -9.08 -0.23
N GLN A 125 -11.19 -9.57 -1.09
CA GLN A 125 -11.14 -10.99 -1.45
C GLN A 125 -10.58 -11.89 -0.33
N ILE A 126 -9.83 -11.34 0.63
CA ILE A 126 -9.29 -12.11 1.76
C ILE A 126 -10.37 -12.46 2.82
N PHE A 127 -11.56 -11.84 2.78
CA PHE A 127 -12.66 -12.13 3.72
C PHE A 127 -13.72 -13.11 3.19
N ARG A 128 -13.45 -13.77 2.06
CA ARG A 128 -14.33 -14.78 1.48
C ARG A 128 -13.67 -16.14 1.53
#